data_AF-A0A1Q3VC58-F1
#
_entry.id   AF-A0A1Q3VC58-F1
#
_cell.length_a   1.000
_cell.length_b   1.000
_cell.length_c   1.000
_cell.angle_alpha   90.00
_cell.angle_beta   90.00
_cell.angle_gamma   90.00
#
_symmetry.space_group_name_H-M   'P 1'
#
loop_
_entity.id
_entity.type
_entity.pdbx_description
1 polymer ?
#
loop_
_entity_poly.entity_id
_entity_poly.type
_entity_poly.pdbx_seq_one_letter_code
_entity_poly.pdbx_strand_id
1 'polypeptide(L)'
;MKSRHHFYIERALMKRLDQLAEKPGVTRSAILEDSLRAYLDRRGASELDDKFKQRLDRLSMQLGRIERDVGIVLESLALFVRYELTVTAPLPEDDQVSRTIGQERFQAFLDQVCRRIAGGKDFRAEVLARNGSEVRHDH
;
A
#
# COMPACT_ATOMS: atom_id res chain seq x y z
N MET A 1 25.53 5.57 36.39
CA MET A 1 25.49 6.38 37.63
C MET A 1 24.05 6.48 38.11
N LYS A 2 23.79 6.41 39.42
CA LYS A 2 22.45 6.59 40.01
C LYS A 2 22.38 7.93 40.74
N SER A 3 21.31 8.69 40.53
CA SER A 3 21.06 9.99 41.17
C SER A 3 19.97 9.86 42.23
N ARG A 4 20.18 10.46 43.40
CA ARG A 4 19.19 10.45 44.50
C ARG A 4 18.19 11.57 44.31
N HIS A 5 16.91 11.23 44.36
CA HIS A 5 15.81 12.17 44.27
C HIS A 5 14.83 11.98 45.45
N HIS A 6 14.22 13.06 45.93
CA HIS A 6 13.16 13.01 46.93
C HIS A 6 11.83 13.38 46.28
N PHE A 7 10.85 12.49 46.39
CA PHE A 7 9.50 12.68 45.86
C PHE A 7 8.47 12.37 46.94
N TYR A 8 7.34 13.05 46.89
CA TYR A 8 6.20 12.71 47.71
C TYR A 8 5.42 11.56 47.05
N ILE A 9 5.10 10.54 47.83
CA ILE A 9 4.30 9.39 47.40
C ILE A 9 3.08 9.32 48.32
N GLU A 10 1.91 9.12 47.73
CA GLU A 10 0.68 8.95 48.49
C GLU A 10 0.80 7.78 49.49
N ARG A 11 0.28 7.94 50.72
CA ARG A 11 0.37 6.93 51.78
C ARG A 11 -0.13 5.55 51.35
N ALA A 12 -1.23 5.49 50.60
CA ALA A 12 -1.80 4.23 50.14
C ALA A 12 -0.85 3.53 49.14
N LEU A 13 -0.22 4.31 48.25
CA LEU A 13 0.73 3.80 47.28
C LEU A 13 2.04 3.35 47.94
N MET A 14 2.51 4.08 48.96
CA MET A 14 3.69 3.71 49.74
C MET A 14 3.49 2.34 50.43
N LYS A 15 2.32 2.10 51.02
CA LYS A 15 1.99 0.79 51.62
C LYS A 15 2.05 -0.36 50.61
N ARG A 16 1.55 -0.14 49.39
CA ARG A 16 1.63 -1.15 48.32
C ARG A 16 3.06 -1.41 47.87
N LEU A 17 3.88 -0.36 47.77
CA LEU A 17 5.30 -0.49 47.46
C LEU A 17 6.05 -1.27 48.54
N ASP A 18 5.73 -1.03 49.81
CA ASP A 18 6.31 -1.76 50.94
C ASP A 18 6.00 -3.25 50.85
N GLN A 19 4.74 -3.61 50.61
CA GLN A 19 4.31 -5.00 50.42
C GLN A 19 5.05 -5.68 49.26
N LEU A 20 5.30 -4.96 48.16
CA LEU A 20 6.06 -5.50 47.02
C LEU A 20 7.55 -5.72 47.35
N ALA A 21 8.11 -4.90 48.24
CA ALA A 21 9.51 -4.96 48.67
C ALA A 21 9.76 -5.94 49.84
N GLU A 22 8.72 -6.57 50.40
CA GLU A 22 8.90 -7.62 51.43
C GLU A 22 9.57 -8.88 50.89
N LYS A 23 9.62 -9.05 49.56
CA LYS A 23 10.29 -10.18 48.91
C LYS A 23 11.81 -10.10 49.09
N PRO A 24 12.49 -11.19 49.50
CA PRO A 24 13.95 -11.21 49.63
C PRO A 24 14.64 -10.77 48.33
N GLY A 25 15.60 -9.85 48.45
CA GLY A 25 16.40 -9.35 47.31
C GLY A 25 15.74 -8.25 46.47
N VAL A 26 14.50 -7.83 46.79
CA VAL A 26 13.81 -6.75 46.07
C VAL A 26 13.84 -5.48 46.89
N THR A 27 14.34 -4.38 46.31
CA THR A 27 14.34 -3.07 46.98
C THR A 27 13.27 -2.16 46.39
N ARG A 28 12.75 -1.23 47.20
CA ARG A 28 11.83 -0.18 46.74
C ARG A 28 12.39 0.59 45.52
N SER A 29 13.69 0.88 45.56
CA SER A 29 14.38 1.57 44.46
C SER A 29 14.41 0.74 43.19
N ALA A 30 14.59 -0.58 43.28
CA ALA A 30 14.56 -1.47 42.11
C ALA A 30 13.15 -1.53 41.51
N ILE A 31 12.11 -1.67 42.33
CA ILE A 31 10.72 -1.67 41.87
C ILE A 31 10.38 -0.34 41.17
N LEU A 32 10.78 0.80 41.75
CA LEU A 32 10.54 2.10 41.13
C LEU A 32 11.29 2.26 39.81
N GLU A 33 12.55 1.83 39.76
CA GLU A 33 13.38 1.90 38.56
C GLU A 33 12.79 1.06 37.42
N ASP A 34 12.35 -0.16 37.70
CA ASP A 34 11.72 -1.05 36.72
C ASP A 34 10.36 -0.52 36.26
N SER A 35 9.55 -0.01 37.19
CA SER A 35 8.25 0.59 36.87
C SER A 35 8.42 1.83 35.99
N LEU A 36 9.41 2.68 36.29
CA LEU A 36 9.70 3.88 35.50
C LEU A 36 10.22 3.52 34.11
N ARG A 37 11.11 2.53 34.01
CA ARG A 37 11.59 2.02 32.72
C ARG A 37 10.42 1.50 31.88
N ALA A 38 9.59 0.62 32.45
CA ALA A 38 8.41 0.08 31.77
C ALA A 38 7.43 1.17 31.34
N TYR A 39 7.23 2.21 32.15
CA TYR A 39 6.37 3.34 31.80
C TYR A 39 6.93 4.15 30.63
N LEU A 40 8.22 4.49 30.66
CA LEU A 40 8.89 5.24 29.61
C LEU A 40 8.95 4.46 28.30
N ASP A 41 9.28 3.17 28.36
CA ASP A 41 9.32 2.28 27.19
C ASP A 41 7.94 2.14 26.56
N ARG A 42 6.89 1.91 27.37
CA ARG A 42 5.51 1.83 26.88
C ARG A 42 5.05 3.14 26.26
N ARG A 43 5.41 4.29 26.84
CA ARG A 43 5.07 5.60 26.28
C ARG A 43 5.78 5.84 24.96
N GLY A 44 7.07 5.52 24.87
CA GLY A 44 7.83 5.61 23.62
C GLY A 44 7.24 4.71 22.51
N ALA A 45 6.90 3.47 22.85
CA ALA A 45 6.23 2.55 21.94
C ALA A 45 4.86 3.09 21.50
N SER A 46 4.03 3.57 22.42
CA SER A 46 2.72 4.16 22.11
C SER A 46 2.83 5.38 21.18
N GLU A 47 3.78 6.30 21.44
CA GLU A 47 3.97 7.48 20.59
C GLU A 47 4.46 7.11 19.18
N LEU A 48 5.26 6.04 19.06
CA LEU A 48 5.67 5.51 17.77
C LEU A 48 4.49 4.84 17.06
N ASP A 49 3.74 3.98 17.74
CA ASP A 49 2.59 3.27 17.20
C ASP A 49 1.53 4.24 16.68
N ASP A 50 1.23 5.31 17.42
CA ASP A 50 0.27 6.33 17.01
C ASP A 50 0.72 7.06 15.72
N LYS A 51 2.02 7.41 15.64
CA LYS A 51 2.60 8.02 14.43
C LYS A 51 2.61 7.05 13.25
N PHE A 52 2.93 5.79 13.47
CA PHE A 52 2.92 4.76 12.43
C PHE A 52 1.51 4.50 11.92
N LYS A 53 0.53 4.40 12.81
CA LYS A 53 -0.88 4.25 12.45
C LYS A 53 -1.34 5.39 11.55
N GLN A 54 -1.09 6.64 11.93
CA GLN A 54 -1.46 7.80 11.12
C GLN A 54 -0.81 7.78 9.72
N ARG A 55 0.46 7.34 9.64
CA ARG A 55 1.16 7.19 8.36
C ARG A 55 0.57 6.07 7.50
N LEU A 56 0.26 4.92 8.10
CA LEU A 56 -0.36 3.79 7.41
C LEU A 56 -1.77 4.13 6.91
N ASP A 57 -2.56 4.87 7.70
CA ASP A 57 -3.88 5.35 7.29
C ASP A 57 -3.76 6.27 6.07
N ARG A 58 -2.77 7.18 6.07
CA ARG A 58 -2.50 8.06 4.92
C ARG A 58 -2.08 7.27 3.68
N LEU A 59 -1.20 6.27 3.82
CA LEU A 59 -0.78 5.41 2.71
C LEU A 59 -1.95 4.62 2.14
N SER A 60 -2.84 4.11 3.00
CA SER A 60 -4.04 3.37 2.59
C SER A 60 -5.00 4.27 1.79
N MET A 61 -5.21 5.51 2.22
CA MET A 61 -5.99 6.49 1.46
C MET A 61 -5.35 6.84 0.11
N GLN A 62 -4.03 7.01 0.07
CA GLN A 62 -3.30 7.27 -1.17
C GLN A 62 -3.41 6.10 -2.14
N LEU A 63 -3.28 4.86 -1.65
CA LEU A 63 -3.44 3.66 -2.46
C LEU A 63 -4.85 3.56 -3.03
N GLY A 64 -5.89 3.79 -2.22
CA GLY A 64 -7.26 3.81 -2.71
C GLY A 64 -7.53 4.91 -3.75
N ARG A 65 -6.81 6.03 -3.69
CA ARG A 65 -6.86 7.06 -4.76
C ARG A 65 -6.19 6.57 -6.04
N ILE A 66 -5.00 5.97 -5.93
CA ILE A 66 -4.29 5.39 -7.08
C ILE A 66 -5.14 4.32 -7.76
N GLU A 67 -5.79 3.45 -6.99
CA GLU A 67 -6.66 2.39 -7.52
C GLU A 67 -7.82 2.98 -8.33
N ARG A 68 -8.48 4.04 -7.83
CA ARG A 68 -9.50 4.78 -8.59
C ARG A 68 -8.95 5.43 -9.85
N ASP A 69 -7.81 6.10 -9.75
CA ASP A 69 -7.19 6.79 -10.89
C ASP A 69 -6.79 5.76 -11.97
N VAL A 70 -6.27 4.59 -11.58
CA VAL A 70 -5.97 3.46 -12.48
C VAL A 70 -7.24 2.94 -13.16
N GLY A 71 -8.35 2.80 -12.42
CA GLY A 71 -9.65 2.42 -12.99
C GLY A 71 -10.10 3.39 -14.09
N ILE A 72 -10.03 4.70 -13.82
CA ILE A 72 -10.37 5.74 -14.80
C ILE A 72 -9.48 5.67 -16.05
N VAL A 73 -8.17 5.47 -15.88
CA VAL A 73 -7.24 5.33 -17.00
C VAL A 73 -7.57 4.08 -17.83
N LEU A 74 -7.90 2.97 -17.19
CA LEU A 74 -8.27 1.73 -17.88
C LEU A 74 -9.57 1.89 -18.68
N GLU A 75 -10.59 2.50 -18.09
CA GLU A 75 -11.85 2.84 -18.78
C GLU A 75 -11.60 3.77 -19.97
N SER A 76 -10.79 4.81 -19.79
CA SER A 76 -10.45 5.77 -20.85
C SER A 76 -9.70 5.10 -22.00
N LEU A 77 -8.75 4.23 -21.69
CA LEU A 77 -7.99 3.47 -22.68
C LEU A 77 -8.90 2.50 -23.45
N ALA A 78 -9.79 1.79 -22.75
CA ALA A 78 -10.76 0.91 -23.38
C ALA A 78 -11.67 1.66 -24.35
N LEU A 79 -12.17 2.84 -23.94
CA LEU A 79 -12.95 3.72 -24.81
C LEU A 79 -12.16 4.21 -26.02
N PHE A 80 -10.89 4.61 -25.82
CA PHE A 80 -10.00 5.06 -26.89
C PHE A 80 -9.73 3.96 -27.91
N VAL A 81 -9.35 2.75 -27.47
CA VAL A 81 -9.12 1.61 -28.36
C VAL A 81 -10.38 1.25 -29.13
N ARG A 82 -11.56 1.26 -28.47
CA ARG A 82 -12.83 1.02 -29.14
C ARG A 82 -13.11 2.08 -30.22
N TYR A 83 -12.89 3.35 -29.90
CA TYR A 83 -13.06 4.45 -30.86
C TYR A 83 -12.16 4.26 -32.07
N GLU A 84 -10.85 4.01 -31.88
CA GLU A 84 -9.90 3.79 -32.96
C GLU A 84 -10.27 2.60 -33.84
N LEU A 85 -10.70 1.48 -33.25
CA LEU A 85 -11.11 0.29 -33.98
C LEU A 85 -12.45 0.43 -34.73
N THR A 86 -13.25 1.43 -34.37
CA THR A 86 -14.58 1.66 -34.98
C THR A 86 -14.56 2.81 -35.99
N VAL A 87 -13.76 3.85 -35.75
CA VAL A 87 -13.83 5.13 -36.50
C VAL A 87 -12.66 5.32 -37.47
N THR A 88 -11.48 4.77 -37.18
CA THR A 88 -10.26 4.99 -37.99
C THR A 88 -10.10 3.99 -39.15
N ALA A 89 -11.05 3.07 -39.33
CA ALA A 89 -11.11 2.21 -40.52
C ALA A 89 -11.56 3.02 -41.74
N PRO A 90 -10.92 2.89 -42.92
CA PRO A 90 -11.35 3.59 -44.13
C PRO A 90 -12.76 3.12 -44.53
N LEU A 91 -13.75 3.99 -44.34
CA LEU A 91 -15.17 3.71 -44.59
C LEU A 91 -15.51 3.93 -46.07
N PRO A 92 -15.82 2.84 -46.80
CA PRO A 92 -16.96 2.86 -47.70
C PRO A 92 -17.75 1.55 -47.58
N GLU A 93 -18.58 1.41 -46.55
CA GLU A 93 -19.74 0.49 -46.51
C GLU A 93 -20.58 0.74 -45.25
N ASP A 94 -21.85 0.33 -45.32
CA ASP A 94 -22.97 0.62 -44.40
C ASP A 94 -22.54 0.78 -42.93
N ASP A 95 -22.84 1.95 -42.35
CA ASP A 95 -22.39 2.41 -41.03
C ASP A 95 -22.67 1.36 -39.93
N GLN A 96 -23.73 0.57 -40.10
CA GLN A 96 -24.10 -0.49 -39.18
C GLN A 96 -23.10 -1.68 -39.19
N VAL A 97 -22.67 -2.14 -40.36
CA VAL A 97 -21.77 -3.30 -40.50
C VAL A 97 -20.37 -2.95 -39.98
N SER A 98 -19.89 -1.75 -40.30
CA SER A 98 -18.60 -1.23 -39.80
C SER A 98 -18.55 -1.14 -38.27
N ARG A 99 -19.64 -0.67 -37.64
CA ARG A 99 -19.75 -0.61 -36.17
C ARG A 99 -19.72 -2.01 -35.53
N THR A 100 -20.37 -2.99 -36.14
CA THR A 100 -20.36 -4.38 -35.67
C THR A 100 -18.95 -4.97 -35.72
N ILE A 101 -18.22 -4.80 -36.84
CA ILE A 101 -16.84 -5.29 -36.97
C ILE A 101 -15.90 -4.62 -35.95
N GLY A 102 -16.06 -3.32 -35.70
CA GLY A 102 -15.30 -2.59 -34.69
C GLY A 102 -15.52 -3.14 -33.27
N GLN A 103 -16.78 -3.46 -32.92
CA GLN A 103 -17.13 -4.08 -31.64
C GLN A 103 -16.52 -5.48 -31.50
N GLU A 104 -16.58 -6.31 -32.53
CA GLU A 104 -15.97 -7.65 -32.51
C GLU A 104 -14.46 -7.61 -32.31
N ARG A 105 -13.76 -6.69 -33.02
CA ARG A 105 -12.31 -6.49 -32.86
C ARG A 105 -11.96 -6.01 -31.45
N PHE A 106 -12.76 -5.11 -30.89
CA PHE A 106 -12.56 -4.63 -29.52
C PHE A 106 -12.73 -5.75 -28.49
N GLN A 107 -13.75 -6.60 -28.64
CA GLN A 107 -13.94 -7.75 -27.75
C GLN A 107 -12.78 -8.75 -27.85
N ALA A 108 -12.31 -9.06 -29.06
CA ALA A 108 -11.16 -9.92 -29.26
C ALA A 108 -9.87 -9.35 -28.62
N PHE A 109 -9.68 -8.03 -28.68
CA PHE A 109 -8.59 -7.35 -27.98
C PHE A 109 -8.71 -7.50 -26.45
N LEU A 110 -9.88 -7.24 -25.87
CA LEU A 110 -10.12 -7.42 -24.43
C LEU A 110 -9.80 -8.86 -23.99
N ASP A 111 -10.26 -9.86 -24.73
CA ASP A 111 -9.99 -11.27 -24.41
C ASP A 111 -8.49 -11.62 -24.45
N GLN A 112 -7.73 -11.03 -25.38
CA GLN A 112 -6.28 -11.19 -25.41
C GLN A 112 -5.60 -10.54 -24.20
N VAL A 113 -6.01 -9.33 -23.85
CA VAL A 113 -5.48 -8.60 -22.68
C VAL A 113 -5.78 -9.37 -21.38
N CYS A 114 -7.03 -9.81 -21.18
CA CYS A 114 -7.44 -10.56 -20.00
C CYS A 114 -6.66 -11.89 -19.86
N ARG A 115 -6.51 -12.64 -20.95
CA ARG A 115 -5.68 -13.86 -20.96
C ARG A 115 -4.23 -13.57 -20.59
N ARG A 116 -3.68 -12.45 -21.08
CA ARG A 116 -2.30 -12.05 -20.80
C ARG A 116 -2.09 -11.66 -19.33
N ILE A 117 -3.01 -10.90 -18.75
CA ILE A 117 -2.99 -10.50 -17.33
C ILE A 117 -3.08 -11.75 -16.44
N ALA A 118 -4.03 -12.65 -16.72
CA ALA A 118 -4.17 -13.91 -15.97
C ALA A 118 -2.93 -14.81 -16.06
N GLY A 119 -2.15 -14.70 -17.15
CA GLY A 119 -0.91 -15.44 -17.36
C GLY A 119 0.32 -14.90 -16.61
N GLY A 120 0.23 -13.76 -15.93
CA GLY A 120 1.24 -13.26 -14.98
C GLY A 120 2.65 -12.96 -15.50
N LYS A 121 2.89 -13.04 -16.82
CA LYS A 121 4.22 -12.75 -17.40
C LYS A 121 4.45 -11.24 -17.49
N ASP A 122 5.69 -10.85 -17.23
CA ASP A 122 6.14 -9.45 -17.18
C ASP A 122 6.04 -8.79 -18.57
N PHE A 123 4.85 -8.27 -18.87
CA PHE A 123 4.46 -7.71 -20.16
C PHE A 123 5.40 -6.60 -20.64
N ARG A 124 5.96 -5.84 -19.70
CA ARG A 124 6.90 -4.75 -19.97
C ARG A 124 8.17 -5.25 -20.67
N ALA A 125 8.70 -6.39 -20.26
CA ALA A 125 9.92 -6.95 -20.84
C ALA A 125 9.69 -7.43 -22.27
N GLU A 126 8.52 -8.02 -22.57
CA GLU A 126 8.21 -8.51 -23.92
C GLU A 126 7.88 -7.40 -24.92
N VAL A 127 7.15 -6.34 -24.52
CA VAL A 127 6.88 -5.20 -25.41
C VAL A 127 8.20 -4.49 -25.76
N LEU A 128 9.07 -4.31 -24.76
CA LEU A 128 10.39 -3.72 -24.99
C LEU A 128 11.29 -4.63 -25.84
N ALA A 129 11.23 -5.96 -25.65
CA ALA A 129 11.97 -6.91 -26.46
C ALA A 129 11.52 -6.93 -27.94
N ARG A 130 10.20 -6.85 -28.19
CA ARG A 130 9.65 -6.81 -29.56
C ARG A 130 10.06 -5.53 -30.30
N ASN A 131 9.95 -4.38 -29.65
CA ASN A 131 10.37 -3.10 -30.23
C ASN A 131 11.89 -3.02 -30.43
N GLY A 132 12.68 -3.71 -29.58
CA GLY A 132 14.13 -3.81 -29.74
C GLY A 132 14.58 -4.77 -30.86
N SER A 133 13.77 -5.78 -31.21
CA SER A 133 14.06 -6.69 -32.31
C SER A 133 13.76 -6.12 -33.70
N GLU A 134 12.82 -5.18 -33.82
CA GLU A 134 12.53 -4.51 -35.09
C GLU A 134 13.62 -3.49 -35.47
N VAL A 135 14.28 -2.87 -34.49
CA VAL A 135 15.34 -1.86 -34.73
C VAL A 135 16.70 -2.48 -35.12
N ARG A 136 16.92 -3.78 -34.86
CA ARG A 136 18.22 -4.44 -35.13
C ARG A 136 18.37 -5.03 -36.54
N HIS A 137 17.33 -5.00 -37.37
CA HIS A 137 17.37 -5.62 -38.70
C HIS A 137 17.68 -4.66 -39.85
N ASP A 138 17.92 -3.38 -39.55
CA ASP A 138 18.18 -2.32 -40.53
C ASP A 138 19.53 -1.64 -40.26
N HIS A 139 20.64 -2.34 -40.51
CA HIS A 139 21.95 -1.75 -40.77
C HIS A 139 22.84 -2.69 -41.59
#